data_AF-A0A947BS94-F1
#
_entry.id   AF-A0A947BS94-F1
#
_cell.length_a   1.000
_cell.length_b   1.000
_cell.length_c   1.000
_cell.angle_alpha   90.00
_cell.angle_beta   90.00
_cell.angle_gamma   90.00
#
_symmetry.space_group_name_H-M   'P 1'
#
loop_
_entity.id
_entity.type
_entity.pdbx_description
1 polymer ?
#
loop_
_entity_poly.entity_id
_entity_poly.type
_entity_poly.pdbx_seq_one_letter_code
_entity_poly.pdbx_strand_id
1 'polypeptide(L)'
;MKISKQQQCDRFITISAMVTVALFAFASFALGQTPDARPAFASLAKDAQMLVLSWLNRDCGADDKLVLEDRLKAIGAKLEPVFWEAYRLGPTASSLELDRANIQKRYKERQAWLAQDGRQLFGAQETERLMKVSVEQYTRKETANIVVGYKTTAILGLGLVGTQGSLIELERIAKDPDMPAAIAARQAIAAMKARSR
;
A
#
# COMPACT_ATOMS: atom_id res chain seq x y z
N MET A 1 31.06 43.12 18.12
CA MET A 1 30.64 44.48 17.75
C MET A 1 29.98 44.40 16.38
N LYS A 2 28.67 44.14 16.31
CA LYS A 2 27.57 45.07 15.99
C LYS A 2 27.73 45.86 14.67
N ILE A 3 26.82 45.55 13.72
CA ILE A 3 26.05 46.49 12.86
C ILE A 3 26.87 47.13 11.72
N SER A 4 26.42 47.38 10.48
CA SER A 4 25.22 47.16 9.66
C SER A 4 25.47 47.87 8.32
N LYS A 5 24.50 47.75 7.41
CA LYS A 5 24.12 48.62 6.27
C LYS A 5 24.56 48.10 4.90
N GLN A 6 23.65 47.71 4.02
CA GLN A 6 22.56 48.51 3.42
C GLN A 6 23.12 49.66 2.59
N GLN A 7 23.50 49.33 1.35
CA GLN A 7 23.68 50.30 0.27
C GLN A 7 23.76 49.54 -1.06
N GLN A 8 22.68 49.57 -1.84
CA GLN A 8 22.67 50.24 -3.14
C GLN A 8 21.30 50.02 -3.81
N CYS A 9 20.47 51.06 -3.66
CA CYS A 9 19.44 51.41 -4.61
C CYS A 9 20.08 52.04 -5.86
N ASP A 10 19.32 51.98 -6.94
CA ASP A 10 19.36 52.81 -8.14
C ASP A 10 20.40 52.47 -9.23
N ARG A 11 19.90 51.92 -10.34
CA ARG A 11 19.62 52.71 -11.56
C ARG A 11 19.26 51.78 -12.73
N PHE A 12 18.07 51.95 -13.29
CA PHE A 12 17.83 52.32 -14.70
C PHE A 12 16.40 51.95 -15.12
N ILE A 13 15.55 52.97 -15.08
CA ILE A 13 14.37 53.10 -15.95
C ILE A 13 14.90 53.16 -17.39
N THR A 14 14.33 52.42 -18.34
CA THR A 14 13.58 52.93 -19.52
C THR A 14 13.51 51.93 -20.69
N ILE A 15 12.28 51.77 -21.21
CA ILE A 15 11.90 51.69 -22.63
C ILE A 15 11.83 50.30 -23.33
N SER A 16 10.58 50.02 -23.73
CA SER A 16 10.11 49.42 -24.99
C SER A 16 9.79 47.93 -25.11
N ALA A 17 8.53 47.76 -25.53
CA ALA A 17 8.08 46.87 -26.61
C ALA A 17 7.73 45.42 -26.24
N MET A 18 6.40 45.21 -26.14
CA MET A 18 5.67 44.16 -26.86
C MET A 18 6.42 42.83 -27.08
N VAL A 19 6.28 41.90 -26.13
CA VAL A 19 6.34 40.46 -26.43
C VAL A 19 5.22 39.74 -25.66
N THR A 20 4.10 39.59 -26.38
CA THR A 20 3.38 38.33 -26.59
C THR A 20 3.13 37.40 -25.38
N VAL A 21 1.91 37.52 -24.84
CA VAL A 21 0.95 36.45 -24.52
C VAL A 21 1.46 35.02 -24.77
N ALA A 22 1.65 34.23 -23.70
CA ALA A 22 1.33 32.79 -23.58
C ALA A 22 2.11 32.14 -22.43
N LEU A 23 1.72 32.39 -21.17
CA LEU A 23 2.40 31.75 -20.04
C LEU A 23 1.51 31.48 -18.83
N PHE A 24 0.24 31.09 -19.01
CA PHE A 24 -0.59 30.55 -17.92
C PHE A 24 -1.71 29.63 -18.48
N ALA A 25 -1.36 28.40 -18.89
CA ALA A 25 -2.37 27.39 -19.24
C ALA A 25 -1.88 25.94 -19.01
N PHE A 26 -1.12 25.68 -17.95
CA PHE A 26 -0.70 24.32 -17.57
C PHE A 26 -0.98 24.00 -16.09
N ALA A 27 -2.09 24.49 -15.54
CA ALA A 27 -2.45 24.26 -14.13
C ALA A 27 -3.84 23.63 -13.93
N SER A 28 -4.36 22.84 -14.89
CA SER A 28 -5.76 22.38 -14.85
C SER A 28 -5.99 20.87 -14.95
N PHE A 29 -4.99 20.01 -14.73
CA PHE A 29 -5.18 18.54 -14.81
C PHE A 29 -4.79 17.76 -13.54
N ALA A 30 -4.79 18.39 -12.36
CA ALA A 30 -4.53 17.71 -11.07
C ALA A 30 -5.74 17.67 -10.11
N LEU A 31 -6.93 18.04 -10.57
CA LEU A 31 -8.16 18.04 -9.77
C LEU A 31 -9.07 16.90 -10.24
N GLY A 32 -8.98 15.72 -9.64
CA GLY A 32 -9.99 14.68 -9.90
C GLY A 32 -9.63 13.22 -9.59
N GLN A 33 -8.36 12.90 -9.32
CA GLN A 33 -8.04 11.56 -8.84
C GLN A 33 -8.34 11.49 -7.35
N THR A 34 -9.54 11.04 -7.00
CA THR A 34 -9.83 10.66 -5.61
C THR A 34 -8.86 9.53 -5.22
N PRO A 35 -8.34 9.49 -3.97
CA PRO A 35 -7.48 8.39 -3.50
C PRO A 35 -8.09 6.99 -3.66
N ASP A 36 -9.40 6.90 -3.87
CA ASP A 36 -10.14 5.67 -4.11
C ASP A 36 -10.32 5.32 -5.60
N ALA A 37 -9.86 6.15 -6.53
CA ALA A 37 -9.88 5.83 -7.96
C ALA A 37 -8.91 4.68 -8.24
N ARG A 38 -9.45 3.57 -8.74
CA ARG A 38 -8.69 2.36 -9.12
C ARG A 38 -8.93 2.02 -10.60
N PRO A 39 -8.41 2.83 -11.55
CA PRO A 39 -8.71 2.66 -12.97
C PRO A 39 -8.32 1.28 -13.50
N ALA A 40 -7.17 0.72 -13.08
CA ALA A 40 -6.76 -0.60 -13.55
C ALA A 40 -7.73 -1.68 -13.04
N PHE A 41 -8.06 -1.66 -11.74
CA PHE A 41 -9.05 -2.56 -11.17
C PHE A 41 -10.44 -2.41 -11.79
N ALA A 42 -10.92 -1.18 -11.94
CA ALA A 42 -12.26 -0.87 -12.45
C ALA A 42 -12.46 -1.30 -13.91
N SER A 43 -11.38 -1.40 -14.70
CA SER A 43 -11.40 -1.87 -16.08
C SER A 43 -11.64 -3.38 -16.23
N LEU A 44 -11.50 -4.15 -15.14
CA LEU A 44 -11.71 -5.61 -15.16
C LEU A 44 -13.20 -5.95 -15.22
N ALA A 45 -13.52 -7.12 -15.78
CA ALA A 45 -14.84 -7.73 -15.62
C ALA A 45 -15.14 -8.00 -14.13
N LYS A 46 -16.43 -8.02 -13.74
CA LYS A 46 -16.83 -8.14 -12.33
C LYS A 46 -16.31 -9.41 -11.64
N ASP A 47 -16.29 -10.54 -12.33
CA ASP A 47 -15.76 -11.77 -11.76
C ASP A 47 -14.25 -11.69 -11.50
N ALA A 48 -13.52 -11.02 -12.38
CA ALA A 48 -12.09 -10.76 -12.20
C ALA A 48 -11.83 -9.76 -11.06
N GLN A 49 -12.68 -8.75 -10.91
CA GLN A 49 -12.64 -7.83 -9.76
C GLN A 49 -12.80 -8.60 -8.45
N MET A 50 -13.81 -9.47 -8.36
CA MET A 50 -14.04 -10.30 -7.17
C MET A 50 -12.88 -11.24 -6.88
N LEU A 51 -12.33 -11.89 -7.90
CA LEU A 51 -11.17 -12.77 -7.77
C LEU A 51 -9.94 -12.04 -7.20
N VAL A 52 -9.67 -10.84 -7.72
CA VAL A 52 -8.56 -10.00 -7.24
C VAL A 52 -8.81 -9.53 -5.81
N LEU A 53 -10.03 -9.13 -5.44
CA LEU A 53 -10.36 -8.76 -4.07
C LEU A 53 -10.20 -9.94 -3.10
N SER A 54 -10.64 -11.14 -3.49
CA SER A 54 -10.45 -12.36 -2.69
C SER A 54 -8.96 -12.68 -2.50
N TRP A 55 -8.13 -12.45 -3.53
CA TRP A 55 -6.68 -12.60 -3.41
C TRP A 55 -6.08 -11.57 -2.45
N LEU A 56 -6.38 -10.28 -2.66
CA LEU A 56 -5.76 -9.18 -1.91
C LEU A 56 -6.13 -9.16 -0.42
N ASN A 57 -7.31 -9.67 -0.06
CA ASN A 57 -7.80 -9.72 1.33
C ASN A 57 -7.57 -11.08 2.02
N ARG A 58 -6.72 -11.95 1.47
CA ARG A 58 -6.51 -13.29 2.03
C ARG A 58 -5.62 -13.26 3.28
N ASP A 59 -6.17 -13.68 4.41
CA ASP A 59 -5.46 -13.90 5.67
C ASP A 59 -5.04 -15.37 5.82
N CYS A 60 -3.89 -15.75 5.25
CA CYS A 60 -3.09 -16.99 5.49
C CYS A 60 -3.77 -18.39 5.58
N GLY A 61 -5.09 -18.54 5.47
CA GLY A 61 -5.84 -19.80 5.48
C GLY A 61 -5.74 -20.50 4.12
N ALA A 62 -5.27 -21.74 4.12
CA ALA A 62 -4.64 -22.40 2.98
C ALA A 62 -5.59 -23.25 2.10
N ASP A 63 -6.86 -23.38 2.45
CA ASP A 63 -7.70 -24.43 1.85
C ASP A 63 -8.07 -24.17 0.38
N ASP A 64 -8.21 -22.89 -0.01
CA ASP A 64 -8.56 -22.50 -1.40
C ASP A 64 -7.42 -21.83 -2.18
N LYS A 65 -6.20 -21.83 -1.62
CA LYS A 65 -5.08 -21.08 -2.20
C LYS A 65 -4.78 -21.50 -3.64
N LEU A 66 -4.67 -22.81 -3.91
CA LEU A 66 -4.33 -23.32 -5.23
C LEU A 66 -5.41 -23.00 -6.27
N VAL A 67 -6.69 -23.18 -5.90
CA VAL A 67 -7.83 -22.86 -6.77
C VAL A 67 -7.82 -21.37 -7.15
N LEU A 68 -7.55 -20.50 -6.19
CA LEU A 68 -7.47 -19.06 -6.42
C LEU A 68 -6.27 -18.70 -7.32
N GLU A 69 -5.10 -19.29 -7.06
CA GLU A 69 -3.92 -19.09 -7.90
C GLU A 69 -4.16 -19.51 -9.35
N ASP A 70 -4.77 -20.66 -9.57
CA ASP A 70 -5.01 -21.17 -10.92
C ASP A 70 -6.02 -20.31 -11.69
N ARG A 71 -7.05 -19.80 -11.00
CA ARG A 71 -7.97 -18.82 -11.59
C ARG A 71 -7.28 -17.50 -11.95
N LEU A 72 -6.36 -17.01 -11.11
CA LEU A 72 -5.58 -15.80 -11.41
C LEU A 72 -4.65 -16.01 -12.60
N LYS A 73 -3.93 -17.15 -12.63
CA LYS A 73 -3.06 -17.54 -13.76
C LYS A 73 -3.84 -17.64 -15.07
N ALA A 74 -5.07 -18.15 -15.04
CA ALA A 74 -5.92 -18.26 -16.23
C ALA A 74 -6.28 -16.89 -16.84
N ILE A 75 -6.41 -15.85 -16.01
CA ILE A 75 -6.58 -14.47 -16.52
C ILE A 75 -5.24 -13.90 -17.01
N GLY A 76 -4.15 -14.24 -16.30
CA GLY A 76 -2.78 -13.95 -16.70
C GLY A 76 -2.44 -12.45 -16.68
N ALA A 77 -1.59 -12.02 -17.61
CA ALA A 77 -0.94 -10.71 -17.60
C ALA A 77 -1.89 -9.50 -17.58
N LYS A 78 -3.18 -9.68 -17.92
CA LYS A 78 -4.20 -8.62 -17.78
C LYS A 78 -4.36 -8.13 -16.34
N LEU A 79 -3.99 -8.94 -15.34
CA LEU A 79 -4.04 -8.56 -13.92
C LEU A 79 -2.80 -7.80 -13.44
N GLU A 80 -1.73 -7.75 -14.23
CA GLU A 80 -0.47 -7.10 -13.82
C GLU A 80 -0.65 -5.61 -13.45
N PRO A 81 -1.34 -4.77 -14.25
CA PRO A 81 -1.56 -3.37 -13.89
C PRO A 81 -2.34 -3.21 -12.58
N VAL A 82 -3.25 -4.16 -12.29
CA VAL A 82 -4.10 -4.14 -11.09
C VAL A 82 -3.29 -4.44 -9.85
N PHE A 83 -2.40 -5.44 -9.90
CA PHE A 83 -1.52 -5.73 -8.76
C PHE A 83 -0.47 -4.65 -8.52
N TRP A 84 0.06 -4.00 -9.57
CA TRP A 84 0.91 -2.83 -9.39
C TRP A 84 0.16 -1.61 -8.84
N GLU A 85 -1.08 -1.40 -9.24
CA GLU A 85 -1.96 -0.38 -8.64
C GLU A 85 -2.21 -0.67 -7.16
N ALA A 86 -2.57 -1.91 -6.81
CA ALA A 86 -2.79 -2.35 -5.44
C ALA A 86 -1.53 -2.21 -4.56
N TYR A 87 -0.36 -2.58 -5.07
CA TYR A 87 0.91 -2.43 -4.34
C TYR A 87 1.24 -0.95 -4.07
N ARG A 88 1.08 -0.07 -5.06
CA ARG A 88 1.42 1.35 -4.92
C ARG A 88 0.47 2.05 -3.95
N LEU A 89 -0.84 1.88 -4.18
CA LEU A 89 -1.87 2.64 -3.47
C LEU A 89 -2.29 2.00 -2.14
N GLY A 90 -2.08 0.70 -1.94
CA GLY A 90 -2.60 -0.03 -0.77
C GLY A 90 -4.12 -0.25 -0.85
N PRO A 91 -4.80 -0.61 0.26
CA PRO A 91 -6.25 -0.73 0.31
C PRO A 91 -6.95 0.64 0.14
N THR A 92 -8.24 0.64 -0.25
CA THR A 92 -9.04 1.88 -0.35
C THR A 92 -9.43 2.39 1.04
N ALA A 93 -9.78 3.67 1.16
CA ALA A 93 -10.26 4.23 2.43
C ALA A 93 -11.54 3.52 2.89
N SER A 94 -12.44 3.22 1.96
CA SER A 94 -13.66 2.45 2.23
C SER A 94 -13.37 1.05 2.79
N SER A 95 -12.36 0.35 2.26
CA SER A 95 -11.94 -0.97 2.78
C SER A 95 -11.41 -0.86 4.20
N LEU A 96 -10.57 0.13 4.49
CA LEU A 96 -10.01 0.34 5.82
C LEU A 96 -11.07 0.74 6.85
N GLU A 97 -12.09 1.49 6.47
CA GLU A 97 -13.20 1.82 7.37
C GLU A 97 -14.06 0.58 7.71
N LEU A 98 -14.23 -0.37 6.77
CA LEU A 98 -14.88 -1.65 7.08
C LEU A 98 -14.09 -2.46 8.12
N ASP A 99 -12.76 -2.42 8.05
CA ASP A 99 -11.89 -3.11 9.02
C ASP A 99 -11.88 -2.45 10.40
N ARG A 100 -12.18 -1.16 10.48
CA ARG A 100 -12.11 -0.38 11.72
C ARG A 100 -12.98 -0.96 12.84
N ALA A 101 -14.21 -1.36 12.52
CA ALA A 101 -15.11 -1.99 13.48
C ALA A 101 -14.55 -3.33 13.99
N ASN A 102 -13.97 -4.14 13.10
CA ASN A 102 -13.34 -5.42 13.45
C ASN A 102 -12.09 -5.23 14.32
N ILE A 103 -11.26 -4.22 14.02
CA ILE A 103 -10.10 -3.85 14.84
C ILE A 103 -10.51 -3.45 16.25
N GLN A 104 -11.54 -2.60 16.38
CA GLN A 104 -12.05 -2.19 17.69
C GLN A 104 -12.64 -3.37 18.49
N LYS A 105 -13.32 -4.30 17.82
CA LYS A 105 -13.81 -5.53 18.44
C LYS A 105 -12.64 -6.38 18.96
N ARG A 106 -11.64 -6.65 18.12
CA ARG A 106 -10.42 -7.39 18.50
C ARG A 106 -9.66 -6.74 19.65
N TYR A 107 -9.62 -5.41 19.70
CA TYR A 107 -9.06 -4.68 20.84
C TYR A 107 -9.80 -5.00 22.14
N LYS A 108 -11.14 -4.92 22.14
CA LYS A 108 -11.95 -5.22 23.34
C LYS A 108 -11.76 -6.68 23.79
N GLU A 109 -11.78 -7.61 22.84
CA GLU A 109 -11.52 -9.04 23.10
C GLU A 109 -10.12 -9.24 23.71
N ARG A 110 -9.09 -8.61 23.14
CA ARG A 110 -7.73 -8.63 23.68
C ARG A 110 -7.65 -8.08 25.10
N GLN A 111 -8.29 -6.95 25.39
CA GLN A 111 -8.26 -6.34 26.73
C GLN A 111 -8.98 -7.21 27.77
N ALA A 112 -10.15 -7.79 27.40
CA ALA A 112 -10.87 -8.72 28.26
C ALA A 112 -10.02 -9.96 28.56
N TRP A 113 -9.40 -10.54 27.53
CA TRP A 113 -8.52 -11.69 27.66
C TRP A 113 -7.27 -11.40 28.52
N LEU A 114 -6.61 -10.25 28.32
CA LEU A 114 -5.47 -9.85 29.15
C LEU A 114 -5.85 -9.61 30.62
N ALA A 115 -7.05 -9.10 30.88
CA ALA A 115 -7.55 -8.92 32.24
C ALA A 115 -7.81 -10.26 32.95
N GLN A 116 -8.28 -11.27 32.20
CA GLN A 116 -8.57 -12.61 32.72
C GLN A 116 -7.31 -13.45 32.89
N ASP A 117 -6.52 -13.60 31.82
CA ASP A 117 -5.47 -14.62 31.73
C ASP A 117 -4.06 -14.02 31.65
N GLY A 118 -3.93 -12.71 31.41
CA GLY A 118 -2.66 -12.08 31.06
C GLY A 118 -1.58 -12.31 32.11
N ARG A 119 -1.90 -12.11 33.40
CA ARG A 119 -0.91 -12.24 34.49
C ARG A 119 -0.33 -13.66 34.59
N GLN A 120 -1.15 -14.67 34.32
CA GLN A 120 -0.70 -16.06 34.33
C GLN A 120 0.18 -16.39 33.13
N LEU A 121 -0.16 -15.86 31.95
CA LEU A 121 0.54 -16.18 30.69
C LEU A 121 1.82 -15.37 30.47
N PHE A 122 1.84 -14.11 30.89
CA PHE A 122 2.94 -13.17 30.61
C PHE A 122 3.62 -12.62 31.86
N GLY A 123 3.06 -12.85 33.06
CA GLY A 123 3.48 -12.19 34.29
C GLY A 123 2.87 -10.79 34.46
N ALA A 124 2.95 -10.26 35.68
CA ALA A 124 2.27 -9.02 36.06
C ALA A 124 2.78 -7.79 35.28
N GLN A 125 4.10 -7.64 35.15
CA GLN A 125 4.72 -6.47 34.51
C GLN A 125 4.35 -6.38 33.02
N GLU A 126 4.46 -7.50 32.28
CA GLU A 126 4.16 -7.52 30.85
C GLU A 126 2.66 -7.36 30.60
N THR A 127 1.81 -7.98 31.41
CA THR A 127 0.36 -7.77 31.33
C THR A 127 0.00 -6.29 31.52
N GLU A 128 0.56 -5.64 32.52
CA GLU A 128 0.32 -4.21 32.75
C GLU A 128 0.78 -3.37 31.56
N ARG A 129 1.95 -3.67 30.97
CA ARG A 129 2.44 -3.01 29.76
C ARG A 129 1.49 -3.20 28.58
N LEU A 130 0.96 -4.42 28.38
CA LEU A 130 0.04 -4.75 27.29
C LEU A 130 -1.35 -4.14 27.48
N MET A 131 -1.82 -4.00 28.74
CA MET A 131 -3.07 -3.34 29.10
C MET A 131 -3.01 -1.81 28.91
N LYS A 132 -1.82 -1.20 29.05
CA LYS A 132 -1.60 0.24 28.82
C LYS A 132 -1.70 0.67 27.35
N VAL A 133 -1.69 -0.27 26.41
CA VAL A 133 -1.85 0.04 24.98
C VAL A 133 -3.23 0.64 24.74
N SER A 134 -3.29 1.87 24.24
CA SER A 134 -4.56 2.52 23.94
C SER A 134 -5.23 1.93 22.71
N VAL A 135 -6.56 2.10 22.61
CA VAL A 135 -7.32 1.70 21.40
C VAL A 135 -6.77 2.35 20.14
N GLU A 136 -6.28 3.60 20.24
CA GLU A 136 -5.72 4.33 19.11
C GLU A 136 -4.37 3.75 18.68
N GLN A 137 -3.47 3.46 19.63
CA GLN A 137 -2.19 2.82 19.34
C GLN A 137 -2.38 1.44 18.70
N TYR A 138 -3.32 0.66 19.24
CA TYR A 138 -3.68 -0.64 18.68
C TYR A 138 -4.23 -0.49 17.26
N THR A 139 -5.19 0.42 17.06
CA THR A 139 -5.82 0.64 15.75
C THR A 139 -4.80 1.06 14.71
N ARG A 140 -3.93 2.04 15.02
CA ARG A 140 -2.87 2.47 14.09
C ARG A 140 -1.95 1.32 13.69
N LYS A 141 -1.56 0.48 14.65
CA LYS A 141 -0.70 -0.69 14.38
C LYS A 141 -1.42 -1.71 13.49
N GLU A 142 -2.66 -2.06 13.80
CA GLU A 142 -3.43 -3.02 13.01
C GLU A 142 -3.71 -2.50 11.60
N THR A 143 -4.06 -1.23 11.44
CA THR A 143 -4.21 -0.61 10.12
C THR A 143 -2.90 -0.66 9.32
N ALA A 144 -1.76 -0.36 9.96
CA ALA A 144 -0.45 -0.46 9.29
C ALA A 144 -0.16 -1.91 8.85
N ASN A 145 -0.47 -2.90 9.68
CA ASN A 145 -0.32 -4.32 9.33
C ASN A 145 -1.20 -4.71 8.14
N ILE A 146 -2.46 -4.27 8.10
CA ILE A 146 -3.39 -4.51 6.99
C ILE A 146 -2.81 -3.93 5.69
N VAL A 147 -2.31 -2.69 5.73
CA VAL A 147 -1.72 -2.05 4.54
C VAL A 147 -0.48 -2.82 4.06
N VAL A 148 0.41 -3.23 4.95
CA VAL A 148 1.60 -4.01 4.61
C VAL A 148 1.21 -5.38 4.04
N GLY A 149 0.25 -6.07 4.66
CA GLY A 149 -0.28 -7.35 4.20
C GLY A 149 -0.87 -7.25 2.80
N TYR A 150 -1.75 -6.27 2.58
CA TYR A 150 -2.38 -6.01 1.29
C TYR A 150 -1.34 -5.77 0.17
N LYS A 151 -0.34 -4.91 0.44
CA LYS A 151 0.74 -4.60 -0.51
C LYS A 151 1.62 -5.81 -0.79
N THR A 152 1.93 -6.59 0.24
CA THR A 152 2.70 -7.83 0.13
C THR A 152 1.95 -8.84 -0.74
N THR A 153 0.65 -9.03 -0.50
CA THR A 153 -0.19 -9.94 -1.27
C THR A 153 -0.33 -9.51 -2.73
N ALA A 154 -0.37 -8.20 -3.01
CA ALA A 154 -0.32 -7.68 -4.37
C ALA A 154 0.99 -8.08 -5.10
N ILE A 155 2.14 -7.95 -4.44
CA ILE A 155 3.44 -8.38 -4.97
C ILE A 155 3.46 -9.90 -5.24
N LEU A 156 2.90 -10.70 -4.34
CA LEU A 156 2.77 -12.15 -4.56
C LEU A 156 1.87 -12.47 -5.77
N GLY A 157 0.82 -11.68 -5.99
CA GLY A 157 -0.04 -11.77 -7.18
C GLY A 157 0.76 -11.58 -8.48
N LEU A 158 1.70 -10.63 -8.50
CA LEU A 158 2.62 -10.45 -9.63
C LEU A 158 3.51 -11.67 -9.89
N GLY A 159 3.82 -12.46 -8.85
CA GLY A 159 4.52 -13.73 -9.02
C GLY A 159 3.77 -14.74 -9.89
N LEU A 160 2.44 -14.67 -9.90
CA LEU A 160 1.57 -15.59 -10.64
C LEU A 160 1.35 -15.11 -12.08
N VAL A 161 1.15 -13.80 -12.26
CA VAL A 161 0.64 -13.24 -13.52
C VAL A 161 1.61 -12.28 -14.21
N GLY A 162 2.67 -11.85 -13.52
CA GLY A 162 3.57 -10.80 -13.99
C GLY A 162 4.36 -11.22 -15.24
N THR A 163 4.63 -10.23 -16.07
CA THR A 163 5.45 -10.32 -17.28
C THR A 163 6.93 -10.03 -16.99
N GLN A 164 7.77 -10.07 -18.03
CA GLN A 164 9.17 -9.65 -17.94
C GLN A 164 9.33 -8.21 -17.42
N GLY A 165 8.38 -7.32 -17.71
CA GLY A 165 8.38 -5.97 -17.16
C GLY A 165 8.28 -5.96 -15.64
N SER A 166 7.35 -6.74 -15.08
CA SER A 166 7.25 -6.94 -13.63
C SER A 166 8.52 -7.53 -13.01
N LEU A 167 9.22 -8.43 -13.71
CA LEU A 167 10.43 -9.06 -13.19
C LEU A 167 11.50 -8.03 -12.82
N ILE A 168 11.71 -7.02 -13.67
CA ILE A 168 12.71 -5.97 -13.46
C ILE A 168 12.39 -5.16 -12.20
N GLU A 169 11.14 -4.74 -12.03
CA GLU A 169 10.72 -3.98 -10.84
C GLU A 169 10.75 -4.82 -9.56
N LEU A 170 10.35 -6.09 -9.65
CA LEU A 170 10.44 -7.02 -8.53
C LEU A 170 11.89 -7.25 -8.11
N GLU A 171 12.83 -7.37 -9.06
CA GLU A 171 14.25 -7.50 -8.75
C GLU A 171 14.81 -6.27 -8.05
N ARG A 172 14.35 -5.07 -8.41
CA ARG A 172 14.71 -3.83 -7.72
C ARG A 172 14.19 -3.84 -6.28
N ILE A 173 12.92 -4.19 -6.06
CA ILE A 173 12.32 -4.30 -4.71
C ILE A 173 13.02 -5.38 -3.88
N ALA A 174 13.36 -6.52 -4.49
CA ALA A 174 13.97 -7.66 -3.81
C ALA A 174 15.41 -7.39 -3.31
N LYS A 175 16.11 -6.43 -3.93
CA LYS A 175 17.49 -6.04 -3.58
C LYS A 175 17.57 -5.06 -2.42
N ASP A 176 16.49 -4.37 -2.10
CA ASP A 176 16.43 -3.41 -1.01
C ASP A 176 15.96 -4.11 0.29
N PRO A 177 16.84 -4.39 1.26
CA PRO A 177 16.47 -5.09 2.49
C PRO A 177 15.54 -4.28 3.39
N ASP A 178 15.51 -2.95 3.23
CA ASP A 178 14.68 -2.06 4.05
C ASP A 178 13.26 -1.93 3.51
N MET A 179 13.00 -2.40 2.28
CA MET A 179 11.65 -2.47 1.73
C MET A 179 10.84 -3.58 2.41
N PRO A 180 9.68 -3.28 3.03
CA PRO A 180 8.81 -4.30 3.63
C PRO A 180 8.38 -5.41 2.66
N ALA A 181 8.32 -5.10 1.36
CA ALA A 181 7.92 -6.03 0.31
C ALA A 181 9.09 -6.88 -0.26
N ALA A 182 10.32 -6.71 0.20
CA ALA A 182 11.49 -7.38 -0.39
C ALA A 182 11.40 -8.92 -0.36
N ILE A 183 10.90 -9.48 0.75
CA ILE A 183 10.69 -10.94 0.88
C ILE A 183 9.63 -11.41 -0.11
N ALA A 184 8.50 -10.70 -0.20
CA ALA A 184 7.42 -11.02 -1.12
C ALA A 184 7.88 -10.94 -2.59
N ALA A 185 8.72 -9.95 -2.92
CA ALA A 185 9.27 -9.80 -4.25
C ALA A 185 10.19 -10.97 -4.63
N ARG A 186 11.04 -11.44 -3.70
CA ARG A 186 11.85 -12.65 -3.92
C ARG A 186 11.00 -13.89 -4.17
N GLN A 187 9.91 -14.05 -3.41
CA GLN A 187 8.95 -15.14 -3.61
C GLN A 187 8.25 -15.03 -4.97
N ALA A 188 7.82 -13.83 -5.37
CA ALA A 188 7.20 -13.58 -6.66
C ALA A 188 8.15 -13.90 -7.83
N ILE A 189 9.41 -13.48 -7.75
CA ILE A 189 10.45 -13.80 -8.75
C ILE A 189 10.64 -15.31 -8.87
N ALA A 190 10.70 -16.02 -7.74
CA ALA A 190 10.83 -17.48 -7.75
C ALA A 190 9.65 -18.17 -8.45
N ALA A 191 8.41 -17.71 -8.16
CA ALA A 191 7.20 -18.21 -8.82
C ALA A 191 7.20 -17.94 -10.34
N MET A 192 7.61 -16.74 -10.76
CA MET A 192 7.73 -16.39 -12.19
C MET A 192 8.73 -17.29 -12.93
N LYS A 193 9.90 -17.54 -12.32
CA LYS A 193 10.93 -18.42 -12.88
C LYS A 193 10.48 -19.88 -12.96
N ALA A 194 9.64 -20.34 -12.03
CA ALA A 194 9.08 -21.69 -12.07
C ALA A 194 8.08 -21.85 -13.22
N ARG A 195 7.31 -20.79 -13.54
CA ARG A 195 6.33 -20.79 -14.65
C ARG A 195 6.97 -20.76 -16.05
N SER A 196 8.19 -20.25 -16.17
CA SER A 196 8.91 -20.14 -17.46
C SER A 196 9.71 -21.38 -17.85
N ARG A 197 9.68 -22.43 -17.01
CA ARG A 197 10.32 -23.72 -17.28
C ARG A 197 9.30 -24.67 -17.87
#